data_AF-A0A0L6VKE3-F1
#
_entry.id   AF-A0A0L6VKE3-F1
#
_cell.length_a   1.000
_cell.length_b   1.000
_cell.length_c   1.000
_cell.angle_alpha   90.00
_cell.angle_beta   90.00
_cell.angle_gamma   90.00
#
_symmetry.space_group_name_H-M   'P 1'
#
loop_
_entity.id
_entity.type
_entity.pdbx_description
1 polymer ?
#
loop_
_entity_poly.entity_id
_entity_poly.type
_entity_poly.pdbx_seq_one_letter_code
_entity_poly.pdbx_strand_id
1 'polypeptide(L)'
;MRFQGPDCYVEIADGNSLSVEGDGLVEIVTDSGNVTKLKAIHVPQISSTLISLGRLLKHGCEIKHTRKSSFNIVHGEIILFKAVIISGTCMGILSK
;
A
#
# COMPACT_ATOMS: atom_id res chain seq x y z
N MET A 1 22.90 2.28 4.15
CA MET A 1 22.54 1.62 5.42
C MET A 1 22.12 0.20 5.06
N ARG A 2 22.78 -0.84 5.59
CA ARG A 2 22.41 -2.26 5.34
C ARG A 2 21.76 -2.80 6.61
N PHE A 3 20.50 -3.19 6.51
CA PHE A 3 19.78 -3.91 7.56
C PHE A 3 19.56 -5.33 7.06
N GLN A 4 19.99 -6.32 7.86
CA GLN A 4 19.71 -7.73 7.62
C GLN A 4 18.76 -8.17 8.75
N GLY A 5 17.47 -7.97 8.52
CA GLY A 5 16.38 -8.47 9.38
C GLY A 5 15.84 -9.81 8.85
N PRO A 6 14.99 -10.52 9.62
CA PRO A 6 14.38 -11.78 9.19
C PRO A 6 13.69 -11.61 7.83
N ASP A 7 13.76 -12.62 6.98
CA ASP A 7 13.28 -12.57 5.60
C ASP A 7 11.82 -12.07 5.54
N CYS A 8 11.67 -10.79 5.21
CA CYS A 8 10.38 -10.13 5.11
C CYS A 8 9.95 -10.17 3.66
N TYR A 9 8.73 -10.61 3.40
CA TYR A 9 8.19 -10.74 2.06
C TYR A 9 6.88 -9.97 1.93
N VAL A 10 6.63 -9.42 0.74
CA VAL A 10 5.32 -8.93 0.34
C VAL A 10 4.70 -9.90 -0.65
N GLU A 11 3.45 -10.31 -0.39
CA GLU A 11 2.66 -11.05 -1.37
C GLU A 11 2.06 -10.09 -2.39
N ILE A 12 2.23 -10.38 -3.67
CA ILE A 12 1.65 -9.63 -4.79
C ILE A 12 0.42 -10.36 -5.33
N ALA A 13 -0.41 -9.66 -6.11
CA ALA A 13 -1.75 -10.11 -6.49
C ALA A 13 -1.82 -11.42 -7.29
N ASP A 14 -0.70 -11.88 -7.87
CA ASP A 14 -0.59 -13.16 -8.58
C ASP A 14 -0.25 -14.34 -7.63
N GLY A 15 -0.17 -14.10 -6.32
CA GLY A 15 0.17 -15.09 -5.30
C GLY A 15 1.68 -15.30 -5.12
N ASN A 16 2.53 -14.58 -5.86
CA ASN A 16 3.98 -14.62 -5.66
C ASN A 16 4.40 -13.74 -4.48
N SER A 17 5.55 -14.06 -3.89
CA SER A 17 6.14 -13.29 -2.79
C SER A 17 7.46 -12.64 -3.23
N LEU A 18 7.64 -11.36 -2.93
CA LEU A 18 8.87 -10.60 -3.20
C LEU A 18 9.57 -10.24 -1.90
N SER A 19 10.90 -10.37 -1.87
CA SER A 19 11.71 -10.02 -0.71
C SER A 19 11.74 -8.50 -0.49
N VAL A 20 11.52 -8.09 0.75
CA VAL A 20 11.73 -6.74 1.25
C VAL A 20 13.20 -6.61 1.63
N GLU A 21 13.94 -5.79 0.89
CA GLU A 21 15.38 -5.60 1.12
C GLU A 21 15.68 -4.57 2.22
N GLY A 22 14.68 -3.83 2.68
CA GLY A 22 14.78 -2.96 3.84
C GLY A 22 13.53 -2.15 4.11
N ASP A 23 13.50 -1.47 5.25
CA ASP A 23 12.52 -0.45 5.60
C ASP A 23 13.21 0.83 6.05
N GLY A 24 12.52 1.96 5.94
CA GLY A 24 13.08 3.26 6.27
C GLY A 24 12.01 4.31 6.50
N LEU A 25 12.45 5.51 6.91
CA LEU A 25 11.58 6.69 7.01
C LEU A 25 11.73 7.52 5.75
N VAL A 26 10.61 7.84 5.12
CA VAL A 26 10.52 8.79 4.01
C VAL A 26 9.99 10.10 4.57
N GLU A 27 10.71 11.19 4.29
CA GLU A 27 10.29 12.54 4.62
C GLU A 27 9.37 13.08 3.52
N ILE A 28 8.16 13.46 3.90
CA ILE A 28 7.17 14.07 3.02
C ILE A 28 6.99 15.51 3.45
N VAL A 29 7.25 16.43 2.53
CA VAL A 29 6.95 17.84 2.71
C VAL A 29 5.47 18.06 2.37
N THR A 30 4.72 18.57 3.33
CA THR A 30 3.31 18.90 3.16
C THR A 30 3.16 20.21 2.38
N ASP A 31 1.95 20.45 1.87
CA ASP A 31 1.55 21.72 1.25
C ASP A 31 1.77 22.94 2.18
N SER A 32 1.61 22.74 3.49
CA SER A 32 1.90 23.71 4.55
C SER A 32 3.40 23.91 4.83
N GLY A 33 4.29 23.20 4.13
CA GLY A 33 5.74 23.26 4.33
C GLY A 33 6.26 22.47 5.53
N ASN A 34 5.40 21.73 6.23
CA ASN A 34 5.80 20.86 7.34
C ASN A 34 6.40 19.56 6.83
N VAL A 35 7.30 18.95 7.61
CA VAL A 35 7.87 17.64 7.27
C VAL A 35 7.20 16.55 8.10
N THR A 36 6.58 15.58 7.43
CA THR A 36 6.02 14.37 8.04
C THR A 36 6.86 13.15 7.67
N LYS A 37 7.20 12.31 8.65
CA LYS A 37 7.97 11.08 8.44
C LYS A 37 7.03 9.89 8.35
N LEU A 38 7.07 9.17 7.23
CA LEU A 38 6.32 7.93 7.05
C LEU A 38 7.26 6.74 6.94
N LYS A 39 6.88 5.63 7.59
CA LYS A 39 7.60 4.36 7.43
C LYS A 39 7.26 3.74 6.07
N ALA A 40 8.29 3.35 5.31
CA ALA A 40 8.16 2.73 3.99
C ALA A 40 9.02 1.47 3.91
N ILE A 41 8.61 0.54 3.06
CA ILE A 41 9.38 -0.66 2.71
C ILE A 41 10.04 -0.48 1.34
N HIS A 42 11.24 -1.03 1.18
CA HIS A 42 11.99 -1.05 -0.06
C HIS A 42 11.95 -2.46 -0.65
N VAL A 43 11.31 -2.59 -1.80
CA VAL A 43 11.15 -3.85 -2.54
C VAL A 43 11.67 -3.62 -3.97
N PRO A 44 12.98 -3.63 -4.21
CA PRO A 44 13.57 -3.27 -5.51
C PRO A 44 13.20 -4.26 -6.63
N GLN A 45 12.83 -5.49 -6.29
CA GLN A 45 12.35 -6.51 -7.23
C GLN A 45 10.90 -6.29 -7.69
N ILE A 46 10.23 -5.23 -7.24
CA ILE A 46 8.86 -4.90 -7.68
C ILE A 46 8.91 -4.34 -9.12
N SER A 47 9.01 -5.26 -10.07
CA SER A 47 8.91 -4.99 -11.52
C SER A 47 7.51 -5.31 -12.07
N SER A 48 6.63 -5.82 -11.22
CA SER A 48 5.25 -6.17 -11.54
C SER A 48 4.36 -4.93 -11.66
N THR A 49 3.18 -5.09 -12.28
CA THR A 49 2.22 -4.01 -12.49
C THR A 49 1.71 -3.45 -11.17
N LEU A 50 2.26 -2.32 -10.74
CA LEU A 50 1.71 -1.54 -9.63
C LEU A 50 0.49 -0.75 -10.11
N ILE A 51 -0.66 -1.03 -9.52
CA ILE A 51 -1.83 -0.17 -9.69
C ILE A 51 -1.64 1.03 -8.77
N SER A 52 -1.25 2.16 -9.35
CA SER A 52 -1.20 3.43 -8.63
C SER A 52 -2.58 3.80 -8.10
N LEU A 53 -2.67 4.10 -6.79
CA LEU A 53 -3.90 4.60 -6.18
C LEU A 53 -4.42 5.85 -6.91
N GLY A 54 -3.53 6.75 -7.33
CA GLY A 54 -3.90 7.94 -8.10
C GLY A 54 -4.57 7.61 -9.43
N ARG A 55 -4.21 6.49 -10.09
CA ARG A 55 -4.90 6.02 -11.30
C ARG A 55 -6.31 5.53 -10.98
N LEU A 56 -6.50 4.79 -9.89
CA LEU A 56 -7.83 4.37 -9.45
C LEU A 56 -8.74 5.57 -9.19
N LEU A 57 -8.24 6.55 -8.43
CA LEU A 57 -8.99 7.79 -8.13
C LEU A 57 -9.33 8.57 -9.41
N LYS A 58 -8.39 8.70 -10.35
CA LYS A 58 -8.65 9.34 -11.66
C LYS A 58 -9.75 8.63 -12.46
N HIS A 59 -9.90 7.31 -12.28
CA HIS A 59 -10.94 6.50 -12.92
C HIS A 59 -12.24 6.43 -12.13
N GLY A 60 -12.46 7.32 -11.16
CA GLY A 60 -13.71 7.39 -10.39
C GLY A 60 -13.82 6.34 -9.28
N CYS A 61 -12.73 5.66 -8.94
CA CYS A 61 -12.72 4.82 -7.75
C CYS A 61 -12.64 5.69 -6.48
N GLU A 62 -13.26 5.22 -5.41
CA GLU A 62 -13.32 5.92 -4.12
C GLU A 62 -12.84 5.01 -2.99
N ILE A 63 -12.18 5.60 -2.00
CA ILE A 63 -11.86 4.92 -0.73
C ILE A 63 -13.02 5.14 0.23
N LYS A 64 -13.76 4.07 0.53
CA LYS A 64 -14.82 4.08 1.54
C LYS A 64 -14.33 3.40 2.82
N HIS A 65 -14.08 4.19 3.86
CA HIS A 65 -13.72 3.65 5.18
C HIS A 65 -14.86 2.81 5.74
N THR A 66 -14.58 1.55 6.04
CA THR A 66 -15.56 0.64 6.66
C THR A 66 -15.41 0.63 8.18
N ARG A 67 -14.16 0.77 8.68
CA ARG A 67 -13.82 0.89 10.10
C ARG A 67 -12.55 1.73 10.27
N LYS A 68 -12.12 1.93 11.52
CA LYS A 68 -10.88 2.66 11.88
C LYS A 68 -9.63 2.13 11.16
N SER A 69 -9.54 0.82 10.95
CA SER A 69 -8.39 0.14 10.32
C SER A 69 -8.78 -0.66 9.08
N SER A 70 -9.90 -0.35 8.43
CA SER A 70 -10.30 -1.01 7.19
C SER A 70 -11.05 -0.09 6.25
N PHE A 71 -10.86 -0.29 4.96
CA PHE A 71 -11.53 0.47 3.91
C PHE A 71 -11.76 -0.41 2.69
N ASN A 72 -12.72 -0.02 1.86
CA ASN A 72 -12.92 -0.59 0.55
C ASN A 72 -12.49 0.41 -0.51
N ILE A 73 -11.93 -0.07 -1.62
CA ILE A 73 -11.86 0.70 -2.86
C ILE A 73 -13.04 0.27 -3.71
N VAL A 74 -13.90 1.22 -4.04
CA VAL A 74 -15.15 0.98 -4.78
C VAL A 74 -15.17 1.78 -6.08
N HIS A 75 -15.97 1.33 -7.05
CA HIS A 75 -16.34 2.12 -8.22
C HIS A 75 -17.88 2.09 -8.36
N GLY A 76 -18.51 3.20 -7.97
CA GLY A 76 -19.96 3.22 -7.70
C GLY A 76 -20.33 2.31 -6.52
N GLU A 77 -21.21 1.34 -6.77
CA GLU A 77 -21.66 0.33 -5.79
C GLU A 77 -20.81 -0.96 -5.81
N ILE A 78 -19.86 -1.07 -6.74
CA ILE A 78 -19.04 -2.27 -6.89
C ILE A 78 -17.80 -2.16 -6.00
N ILE A 79 -17.57 -3.17 -5.15
CA ILE A 79 -16.35 -3.28 -4.35
C ILE A 79 -15.26 -3.95 -5.19
N LEU A 80 -14.17 -3.24 -5.44
CA LEU A 80 -13.01 -3.77 -6.18
C LEU A 80 -12.00 -4.40 -5.22
N PHE A 81 -11.70 -3.70 -4.13
CA PHE A 81 -10.73 -4.14 -3.13
C PHE A 81 -11.28 -3.96 -1.73
N LYS A 82 -11.03 -4.94 -0.86
CA LYS A 82 -11.21 -4.82 0.59
C LYS A 82 -9.84 -4.73 1.22
N ALA A 83 -9.59 -3.69 1.99
CA ALA A 83 -8.30 -3.45 2.61
C ALA A 83 -8.40 -3.39 4.14
N VAL A 84 -7.42 -3.99 4.80
CA VAL A 84 -7.21 -3.90 6.25
C VAL A 84 -5.82 -3.31 6.50
N ILE A 85 -5.72 -2.42 7.47
CA ILE A 85 -4.47 -1.82 7.91
C ILE A 85 -4.00 -2.58 9.15
N ILE A 86 -2.87 -3.26 9.04
CA ILE A 86 -2.22 -3.98 10.16
C ILE A 86 -0.84 -3.37 10.36
N SER A 87 -0.60 -2.80 11.55
CA SER A 87 0.69 -2.20 11.93
C SER A 87 1.23 -1.15 10.93
N GLY A 88 0.34 -0.38 10.31
CA GLY A 88 0.69 0.64 9.30
C GLY A 88 0.82 0.09 7.87
N THR A 89 0.72 -1.23 7.67
CA THR A 89 0.75 -1.87 6.36
C THR A 89 -0.68 -2.09 5.85
N CYS A 90 -0.94 -1.69 4.61
CA CYS A 90 -2.21 -1.94 3.94
C CYS A 90 -2.18 -3.33 3.26
N MET A 91 -3.06 -4.24 3.68
CA MET A 91 -3.27 -5.52 3.03
C MET A 91 -4.59 -5.48 2.26
N GLY A 92 -4.51 -5.55 0.94
CA GLY A 92 -5.67 -5.57 0.04
C GLY A 92 -6.03 -6.99 -0.38
N ILE A 93 -7.32 -7.32 -0.33
CA ILE A 93 -7.91 -8.54 -0.88
C ILE A 93 -8.77 -8.13 -2.08
N LEU A 94 -8.49 -8.71 -3.24
CA LEU A 94 -9.33 -8.59 -4.43
C LEU A 94 -10.71 -9.18 -4.12
N SER A 95 -11.76 -8.39 -4.33
CA SER A 95 -13.12 -8.91 -4.23
C SER A 95 -13.42 -9.66 -5.52
N LYS A 96 -13.74 -10.96 -5.40
CA LYS A 96 -14.24 -11.78 -6.51
C LYS A 96 -15.66 -11.37 -6.88
#